data_AF-A0A814W1U1-F1
#
_entry.id   AF-A0A814W1U1-F1
#
_cell.length_a   1.000
_cell.length_b   1.000
_cell.length_c   1.000
_cell.angle_alpha   90.00
_cell.angle_beta   90.00
_cell.angle_gamma   90.00
#
_symmetry.space_group_name_H-M   'P 1'
#
loop_
_entity.id
_entity.type
_entity.pdbx_description
1 polymer ?
#
loop_
_entity_poly.entity_id
_entity_poly.type
_entity_poly.pdbx_seq_one_letter_code
_entity_poly.pdbx_strand_id
1 'polypeptide(L)'
;MSESRNAAHVALYNSSYVILFDDGTWSSQGVPEPLVKKMKQAKSNIEFVSLGPNEQWFFRLENGKVAYDVDDQELRVDLRNSVDKPFKLWFSGDDDDEDAGYILQYSDLSLSWNNIPRDFHNKLNGRQKSLAAVKNITFGPDNTWWVSFQDDTAGWSSQIPRHIGTQLKHTKCLVLDPQDEDNYFIFKDNGSLTWQVNDDFDDDINEKDDNDDIIYINPQRVRYTQISISPRFRNGQSIEQLRQDLEDGTTNVDEVSMISVVRTRSGNIWSLDNRRLWCFHHASNIDRIPVRVIDKRPSWFNNRIEKIKKPFEIRVRGSSEETEHYSDVDGSSDWSGYD
;
A
#
# COMPACT_ATOMS: atom_id res chain seq x y z
N MET A 1 -10.59 -15.79 -0.57
CA MET A 1 -10.61 -14.31 -0.47
C MET A 1 -9.61 -14.00 0.63
N SER A 2 -8.42 -13.50 0.31
CA SER A 2 -7.58 -12.91 1.36
C SER A 2 -8.29 -11.64 1.81
N GLU A 3 -8.53 -11.52 3.11
CA GLU A 3 -9.02 -10.27 3.68
C GLU A 3 -7.90 -9.23 3.50
N SER A 4 -8.26 -8.07 2.95
CA SER A 4 -7.34 -6.94 2.83
C SER A 4 -6.85 -6.59 4.24
N ARG A 5 -5.55 -6.78 4.52
CA ARG A 5 -4.94 -6.37 5.79
C ARG A 5 -4.96 -4.84 5.87
N ASN A 6 -5.42 -4.28 6.99
CA ASN A 6 -5.39 -2.83 7.17
C ASN A 6 -4.14 -2.45 7.96
N ALA A 7 -3.36 -1.50 7.45
CA ALA A 7 -2.25 -0.94 8.21
C ALA A 7 -2.79 -0.18 9.44
N ALA A 8 -2.31 -0.59 10.62
CA ALA A 8 -2.65 -0.02 11.91
C ALA A 8 -1.69 1.12 12.30
N HIS A 9 -0.41 0.98 11.95
CA HIS A 9 0.65 1.95 12.26
C HIS A 9 1.81 1.82 11.26
N VAL A 10 2.47 2.94 10.96
CA VAL A 10 3.67 2.97 10.10
C VAL A 10 4.75 3.78 10.78
N ALA A 11 5.98 3.27 10.73
CA ALA A 11 7.20 4.02 11.00
C ALA A 11 8.01 4.13 9.72
N LEU A 12 8.57 5.30 9.46
CA LEU A 12 9.35 5.62 8.27
C LEU A 12 10.56 6.45 8.70
N TYR A 13 11.73 6.14 8.15
CA TYR A 13 12.95 6.91 8.32
C TYR A 13 13.95 6.56 7.22
N ASN A 14 14.39 7.55 6.40
CA ASN A 14 15.43 7.36 5.38
C ASN A 14 15.16 6.14 4.47
N SER A 15 13.99 6.13 3.82
CA SER A 15 13.50 4.99 2.99
C SER A 15 13.30 3.65 3.74
N SER A 16 13.64 3.56 5.03
CA SER A 16 13.40 2.38 5.85
C SER A 16 12.04 2.49 6.50
N TYR A 17 11.32 1.36 6.61
CA TYR A 17 9.99 1.38 7.17
C TYR A 17 9.63 0.13 7.96
N VAL A 18 8.62 0.30 8.82
CA VAL A 18 7.87 -0.80 9.43
C VAL A 18 6.39 -0.49 9.31
N ILE A 19 5.62 -1.45 8.80
CA ILE A 19 4.15 -1.41 8.76
C ILE A 19 3.64 -2.45 9.74
N LEU A 20 2.83 -2.02 10.70
CA LEU A 20 2.08 -2.90 11.59
C LEU A 20 0.65 -3.04 11.07
N PHE A 21 0.14 -4.25 10.96
CA PHE A 21 -1.22 -4.54 10.50
C PHE A 21 -2.17 -4.80 11.69
N ASP A 22 -3.47 -4.65 11.45
CA ASP A 22 -4.54 -4.86 12.42
C ASP A 22 -4.64 -6.31 12.93
N ASP A 23 -4.18 -7.29 12.15
CA ASP A 23 -4.08 -8.70 12.54
C ASP A 23 -2.86 -9.03 13.43
N GLY A 24 -2.04 -8.02 13.76
CA GLY A 24 -0.82 -8.16 14.56
C GLY A 24 0.41 -8.62 13.77
N THR A 25 0.27 -8.88 12.47
CA THR A 25 1.42 -9.10 11.57
C THR A 25 2.11 -7.77 11.24
N TRP A 26 3.30 -7.85 10.64
CA TRP A 26 4.06 -6.67 10.24
C TRP A 26 4.93 -6.96 9.03
N SER A 27 5.30 -5.90 8.30
CA SER A 27 6.29 -5.91 7.22
C SER A 27 7.33 -4.82 7.48
N SER A 28 8.53 -4.97 6.94
CA SER A 28 9.60 -3.98 7.08
C SER A 28 10.62 -4.07 5.96
N GLN A 29 11.24 -2.94 5.62
CA GLN A 29 12.36 -2.86 4.68
C GLN A 29 13.39 -1.84 5.17
N GLY A 30 14.66 -2.04 4.84
CA GLY A 30 15.75 -1.12 5.17
C GLY A 30 16.09 -1.01 6.66
N VAL A 31 15.30 -1.64 7.54
CA VAL A 31 15.45 -1.50 8.99
C VAL A 31 16.66 -2.26 9.56
N PRO A 32 17.22 -1.79 10.69
CA PRO A 32 18.36 -2.43 11.34
C PRO A 32 18.09 -3.90 11.72
N GLU A 33 19.06 -4.79 11.46
CA GLU A 33 18.95 -6.23 11.81
C GLU A 33 18.60 -6.47 13.30
N PRO A 34 19.17 -5.72 14.28
CA PRO A 34 18.80 -5.87 15.69
C PRO A 34 17.31 -5.66 15.95
N LEU A 35 16.67 -4.68 15.28
CA LEU A 35 15.23 -4.43 15.38
C LEU A 35 14.43 -5.64 14.88
N VAL A 36 14.70 -6.11 13.67
CA VAL A 36 14.01 -7.27 13.05
C VAL A 36 14.12 -8.50 13.94
N LYS A 37 15.32 -8.76 14.48
CA LYS A 37 15.57 -9.89 15.38
C LYS A 37 14.75 -9.77 16.67
N LYS A 38 14.67 -8.58 17.26
CA LYS A 38 13.89 -8.33 18.48
C LYS A 38 12.39 -8.43 18.23
N MET A 39 11.88 -7.91 17.12
CA MET A 39 10.48 -8.04 16.72
C MET A 39 10.09 -9.51 16.50
N LYS A 40 10.92 -10.30 15.81
CA LYS A 40 10.69 -11.75 15.64
C LYS A 40 10.69 -12.55 16.94
N GLN A 41 11.40 -12.06 17.97
CA GLN A 41 11.46 -12.69 19.29
C GLN A 41 10.32 -12.25 20.23
N ALA A 42 9.52 -11.26 19.82
CA ALA A 42 8.41 -10.76 20.62
C ALA A 42 7.35 -11.86 20.79
N LYS A 43 6.86 -12.03 22.02
CA LYS A 43 5.81 -13.00 22.38
C LYS A 43 4.40 -12.39 22.41
N SER A 44 4.27 -11.16 21.93
CA SER A 44 3.07 -10.33 21.98
C SER A 44 3.07 -9.47 20.73
N ASN A 45 1.89 -9.05 20.29
CA ASN A 45 1.77 -8.13 19.18
C ASN A 45 2.48 -6.81 19.50
N ILE A 46 3.02 -6.21 18.44
CA ILE A 46 3.69 -4.92 18.49
C ILE A 46 2.59 -3.86 18.35
N GLU A 47 2.47 -2.99 19.34
CA GLU A 47 1.45 -1.94 19.41
C GLU A 47 1.94 -0.65 18.75
N PHE A 48 3.23 -0.37 18.86
CA PHE A 48 3.84 0.84 18.33
C PHE A 48 5.31 0.59 17.98
N VAL A 49 5.78 1.23 16.92
CA VAL A 49 7.18 1.23 16.50
C VAL A 49 7.56 2.61 15.98
N SER A 50 8.79 3.03 16.21
CA SER A 50 9.38 4.22 15.61
C SER A 50 10.81 3.95 15.17
N LEU A 51 11.19 4.62 14.10
CA LEU A 51 12.53 4.62 13.53
C LEU A 51 13.08 6.04 13.67
N GLY A 52 14.37 6.16 13.90
CA GLY A 52 15.07 7.42 14.11
C GLY A 52 16.45 7.42 13.47
N PRO A 53 17.17 8.55 13.62
CA PRO A 53 18.49 8.73 13.05
C PRO A 53 19.50 7.73 13.57
N ASN A 54 20.55 7.48 12.80
CA ASN A 54 21.66 6.61 13.19
C ASN A 54 21.20 5.20 13.60
N GLU A 55 20.28 4.62 12.82
CA GLU A 55 19.70 3.30 13.07
C GLU A 55 18.97 3.17 14.43
N GLN A 56 18.59 4.27 15.07
CA GLN A 56 17.85 4.23 16.32
C GLN A 56 16.43 3.74 16.11
N TRP A 57 15.91 2.99 17.10
CA TRP A 57 14.56 2.46 17.06
C TRP A 57 13.97 2.25 18.44
N PHE A 58 12.64 2.26 18.48
CA PHE A 58 11.85 1.91 19.66
C PHE A 58 10.62 1.14 19.23
N PHE A 59 10.25 0.11 19.99
CA PHE A 59 8.92 -0.47 19.86
C PHE A 59 8.33 -0.87 21.22
N ARG A 60 7.01 -0.87 21.26
CA ARG A 60 6.21 -1.25 22.41
C ARG A 60 5.29 -2.41 22.04
N LEU A 61 5.19 -3.38 22.93
CA LEU A 61 4.28 -4.51 22.84
C LEU A 61 2.97 -4.20 23.58
N GLU A 62 1.88 -4.84 23.18
CA GLU A 62 0.56 -4.70 23.84
C GLU A 62 0.59 -5.02 25.34
N ASN A 63 1.51 -5.90 25.78
CA ASN A 63 1.71 -6.20 27.20
C ASN A 63 2.47 -5.11 27.98
N GLY A 64 2.73 -3.96 27.34
CA GLY A 64 3.41 -2.80 27.90
C GLY A 64 4.93 -2.95 28.05
N LYS A 65 5.54 -4.02 27.55
CA LYS A 65 7.00 -4.12 27.45
C LYS A 65 7.50 -3.29 26.28
N VAL A 66 8.69 -2.72 26.44
CA VAL A 66 9.37 -1.94 25.41
C VAL A 66 10.72 -2.56 25.08
N ALA A 67 11.18 -2.34 23.86
CA ALA A 67 12.54 -2.60 23.43
C ALA A 67 12.99 -1.40 22.59
N TYR A 68 14.28 -1.07 22.68
CA TYR A 68 14.82 0.09 22.00
C TYR A 68 16.32 -0.06 21.80
N ASP A 69 16.83 0.65 20.80
CA ASP A 69 18.24 0.98 20.62
C ASP A 69 18.32 2.47 20.29
N VAL A 70 18.87 3.24 21.23
CA VAL A 70 18.90 4.71 21.17
C VAL A 70 20.25 5.14 21.70
N ASP A 71 20.91 6.13 21.12
CA ASP A 71 22.26 6.53 21.56
C ASP A 71 22.27 7.63 22.61
N ASP A 72 21.24 8.47 22.64
CA ASP A 72 21.10 9.56 23.60
C ASP A 72 21.06 9.03 25.05
N GLN A 73 22.01 9.51 25.86
CA GLN A 73 22.18 9.05 27.24
C GLN A 73 21.03 9.49 28.15
N GLU A 74 20.48 10.69 27.94
CA GLU A 74 19.36 11.20 28.74
C GLU A 74 18.09 10.42 28.43
N LEU A 75 17.80 10.16 27.15
CA LEU A 75 16.70 9.31 26.71
C LEU A 75 16.83 7.89 27.26
N ARG A 76 18.05 7.30 27.28
CA ARG A 76 18.28 6.00 27.92
C ARG A 76 17.94 6.03 29.41
N VAL A 77 18.20 7.14 30.10
CA VAL A 77 17.87 7.33 31.51
C VAL A 77 16.35 7.43 31.69
N ASP A 78 15.67 8.24 30.86
CA ASP A 78 14.21 8.40 30.86
C ASP A 78 13.49 7.07 30.60
N LEU A 79 13.94 6.30 29.60
CA LEU A 79 13.37 4.99 29.26
C LEU A 79 13.56 3.94 30.36
N ARG A 80 14.64 4.03 31.16
CA ARG A 80 14.94 3.07 32.25
C ARG A 80 14.28 3.40 33.58
N ASN A 81 14.26 4.68 33.94
CA ASN A 81 13.93 5.13 35.29
C ASN A 81 12.48 5.54 35.47
N SER A 82 11.69 5.57 34.41
CA SER A 82 10.32 6.01 34.52
C SER A 82 9.46 5.04 35.31
N VAL A 83 8.85 5.54 36.40
CA VAL A 83 7.80 4.83 37.14
C VAL A 83 6.62 4.55 36.22
N ASP A 84 6.36 5.47 35.30
CA ASP A 84 5.34 5.36 34.27
C ASP A 84 5.95 4.76 33.00
N LYS A 85 5.39 3.65 32.53
CA LYS A 85 6.00 2.94 31.39
C LYS A 85 6.00 3.81 30.12
N PRO A 86 7.12 3.90 29.38
CA PRO A 86 7.15 4.51 28.06
C PRO A 86 6.03 3.97 27.17
N PHE A 87 5.33 4.88 26.50
CA PHE A 87 4.17 4.59 25.65
C PHE A 87 4.53 4.78 24.16
N LYS A 88 4.99 5.97 23.78
CA LYS A 88 5.42 6.28 22.41
C LYS A 88 6.70 7.10 22.43
N LEU A 89 7.55 6.88 21.44
CA LEU A 89 8.77 7.66 21.22
C LEU A 89 8.78 8.12 19.76
N TRP A 90 8.99 9.42 19.55
CA TRP A 90 9.18 9.99 18.22
C TRP A 90 10.55 10.65 18.17
N PHE A 91 11.29 10.38 17.09
CA PHE A 91 12.59 10.98 16.83
C PHE A 91 12.44 12.20 15.93
N SER A 92 13.30 13.19 16.12
CA SER A 92 13.41 14.43 15.34
C SER A 92 14.84 14.56 14.82
N GLY A 93 15.03 15.20 13.68
CA GLY A 93 16.34 15.37 13.04
C GLY A 93 16.63 14.31 11.98
N ASP A 94 17.75 14.51 11.29
CA ASP A 94 18.29 13.60 10.27
C ASP A 94 19.58 12.91 10.76
N ASP A 95 20.22 12.11 9.90
CA ASP A 95 21.42 11.34 10.27
C ASP A 95 22.66 12.24 10.47
N ASP A 96 22.66 13.43 9.88
CA ASP A 96 23.77 14.39 9.93
C ASP A 96 23.59 15.41 11.08
N ASP A 97 22.43 15.43 11.72
CA ASP A 97 22.10 16.34 12.81
C ASP A 97 22.72 15.85 14.13
N GLU A 98 23.83 16.47 14.53
CA GLU A 98 24.42 16.29 15.88
C GLU A 98 23.40 16.60 16.99
N ASP A 99 22.35 17.35 16.65
CA ASP A 99 21.28 17.81 17.52
C ASP A 99 19.95 17.05 17.30
N ALA A 100 20.00 15.79 16.83
CA ALA A 100 18.82 14.94 16.76
C ALA A 100 18.03 14.92 18.09
N GLY A 101 16.72 15.16 17.99
CA GLY A 101 15.82 15.33 19.13
C GLY A 101 14.88 14.15 19.34
N TYR A 102 14.11 14.21 20.41
CA TYR A 102 13.07 13.22 20.69
C TYR A 102 11.89 13.78 21.45
N ILE A 103 10.76 13.07 21.35
CA ILE A 103 9.60 13.21 22.23
C ILE A 103 9.22 11.84 22.76
N LEU A 104 9.23 11.71 24.08
CA LEU A 104 8.80 10.55 24.82
C LEU A 104 7.45 10.81 25.48
N GLN A 105 6.44 10.03 25.12
CA GLN A 105 5.15 9.98 25.81
C GLN A 105 5.10 8.79 26.76
N TYR A 106 4.69 9.05 28.00
CA TYR A 106 4.51 8.03 29.03
C TYR A 106 3.07 7.48 29.04
N SER A 107 2.85 6.39 29.77
CA SER A 107 1.52 5.73 29.86
C SER A 107 0.45 6.61 30.53
N ASP A 108 0.84 7.58 31.34
CA ASP A 108 -0.04 8.59 31.93
C ASP A 108 -0.33 9.77 30.98
N LEU A 109 0.16 9.68 29.73
CA LEU A 109 0.07 10.69 28.67
C LEU A 109 0.91 11.95 28.88
N SER A 110 1.74 12.00 29.93
CA SER A 110 2.74 13.05 30.08
C SER A 110 3.82 12.94 29.00
N LEU A 111 4.52 14.06 28.75
CA LEU A 111 5.54 14.17 27.71
C LEU A 111 6.87 14.64 28.32
N SER A 112 7.97 14.02 27.88
CA SER A 112 9.34 14.52 27.98
C SER A 112 9.86 14.74 26.56
N TRP A 113 10.69 15.76 26.34
CA TRP A 113 11.28 15.99 25.03
C TRP A 113 12.61 16.72 25.15
N ASN A 114 13.48 16.48 24.18
CA ASN A 114 14.76 17.18 24.03
C ASN A 114 14.99 17.54 22.55
N ASN A 115 15.65 18.66 22.31
CA ASN A 115 16.10 19.11 20.99
C ASN A 115 15.05 19.09 19.87
N ILE A 116 13.82 19.51 20.18
CA ILE A 116 12.73 19.61 19.18
C ILE A 116 12.65 21.02 18.58
N PRO A 117 12.07 21.17 17.37
CA PRO A 117 11.83 22.47 16.74
C PRO A 117 11.20 23.48 17.70
N ARG A 118 11.74 24.71 17.70
CA ARG A 118 11.34 25.76 18.67
C ARG A 118 9.86 26.13 18.57
N ASP A 119 9.31 26.20 17.37
CA ASP A 119 7.90 26.49 17.15
C ASP A 119 7.01 25.33 17.65
N PHE A 120 7.46 24.08 17.51
CA PHE A 120 6.79 22.92 18.08
C PHE A 120 6.87 22.89 19.60
N HIS A 121 8.03 23.21 20.18
CA HIS A 121 8.19 23.41 21.61
C HIS A 121 7.19 24.43 22.16
N ASN A 122 7.04 25.58 21.49
CA ASN A 122 6.05 26.58 21.85
C ASN A 122 4.61 26.06 21.72
N LYS A 123 4.32 25.24 20.70
CA LYS A 123 3.02 24.58 20.51
C LYS A 123 2.68 23.65 21.67
N LEU A 124 3.64 22.86 22.16
CA LEU A 124 3.45 21.96 23.29
C LEU A 124 3.31 22.73 24.62
N ASN A 125 4.19 23.70 24.88
CA ASN A 125 4.14 24.51 26.11
C ASN A 125 2.92 25.43 26.21
N GLY A 126 2.43 25.96 25.09
CA GLY A 126 1.24 26.80 25.05
C GLY A 126 -0.06 26.03 25.33
N ARG A 127 -0.01 24.69 25.35
CA ARG A 127 -1.18 23.85 25.56
C ARG A 127 -1.49 23.73 27.05
N GLN A 128 -2.71 24.08 27.44
CA GLN A 128 -3.17 23.93 28.82
C GLN A 128 -3.32 22.44 29.18
N LYS A 129 -3.02 22.08 30.44
CA LYS A 129 -3.18 20.69 30.95
C LYS A 129 -4.61 20.15 30.82
N SER A 130 -5.61 21.01 30.69
CA SER A 130 -7.02 20.66 30.50
C SER A 130 -7.36 20.28 29.06
N LEU A 131 -6.47 20.51 28.09
CA LEU A 131 -6.70 20.17 26.69
C LEU A 131 -6.35 18.70 26.43
N ALA A 132 -6.90 18.15 25.35
CA ALA A 132 -6.68 16.76 24.97
C ALA A 132 -5.18 16.44 24.82
N ALA A 133 -4.80 15.23 25.23
CA ALA A 133 -3.42 14.76 25.14
C ALA A 133 -2.99 14.57 23.68
N VAL A 134 -1.67 14.53 23.46
CA VAL A 134 -1.08 14.21 22.15
C VAL A 134 -1.41 12.76 21.78
N LYS A 135 -1.83 12.57 20.53
CA LYS A 135 -2.21 11.28 19.95
C LYS A 135 -1.10 10.75 19.05
N ASN A 136 -0.70 11.54 18.05
CA ASN A 136 0.37 11.20 17.11
C ASN A 136 1.23 12.44 16.83
N ILE A 137 2.52 12.21 16.60
CA ILE A 137 3.50 13.20 16.15
C ILE A 137 4.20 12.61 14.93
N THR A 138 4.57 13.46 13.98
CA THR A 138 5.60 13.11 12.99
C THR A 138 6.47 14.33 12.74
N PHE A 139 7.73 14.07 12.48
CA PHE A 139 8.71 15.05 12.02
C PHE A 139 9.05 14.76 10.57
N GLY A 140 9.24 15.80 9.78
CA GLY A 140 9.73 15.77 8.41
C GLY A 140 10.99 16.63 8.30
N PRO A 141 11.50 16.87 7.07
CA PRO A 141 12.68 17.67 6.85
C PRO A 141 12.46 19.13 7.25
N ASP A 142 13.57 19.87 7.40
CA ASP A 142 13.58 21.32 7.63
C ASP A 142 12.74 21.79 8.84
N ASN A 143 12.74 21.01 9.93
CA ASN A 143 11.92 21.25 11.13
C ASN A 143 10.41 21.18 10.86
N THR A 144 9.99 20.46 9.82
CA THR A 144 8.57 20.22 9.56
C THR A 144 7.99 19.27 10.60
N TRP A 145 6.78 19.56 11.08
CA TRP A 145 6.11 18.70 12.05
C TRP A 145 4.61 18.72 11.87
N TRP A 146 3.97 17.61 12.28
CA TRP A 146 2.53 17.50 12.45
C TRP A 146 2.23 16.81 13.78
N VAL A 147 1.19 17.29 14.45
CA VAL A 147 0.68 16.69 15.69
C VAL A 147 -0.84 16.58 15.64
N SER A 148 -1.37 15.45 16.09
CA SER A 148 -2.79 15.28 16.39
C SER A 148 -3.01 15.03 17.87
N PHE A 149 -4.22 15.31 18.32
CA PHE A 149 -4.63 15.21 19.71
C PHE A 149 -5.83 14.24 19.86
N GLN A 150 -6.13 13.84 21.08
CA GLN A 150 -7.23 12.90 21.36
C GLN A 150 -8.63 13.48 21.11
N ASP A 151 -8.75 14.80 20.96
CA ASP A 151 -9.99 15.49 20.55
C ASP A 151 -10.11 15.65 19.02
N ASP A 152 -9.30 14.90 18.26
CA ASP A 152 -9.19 14.92 16.81
C ASP A 152 -8.84 16.30 16.21
N THR A 153 -8.38 17.24 17.06
CA THR A 153 -7.71 18.45 16.57
C THR A 153 -6.29 18.13 16.13
N ALA A 154 -5.74 18.94 15.24
CA ALA A 154 -4.37 18.83 14.77
C ALA A 154 -3.70 20.19 14.64
N GLY A 155 -2.36 20.19 14.61
CA GLY A 155 -1.54 21.34 14.30
C GLY A 155 -0.32 20.91 13.49
N TRP A 156 0.26 21.84 12.74
CA TRP A 156 1.44 21.58 11.92
C TRP A 156 2.28 22.84 11.74
N SER A 157 3.54 22.64 11.36
CA SER A 157 4.45 23.74 11.00
C SER A 157 3.98 24.43 9.73
N SER A 158 4.40 25.68 9.52
CA SER A 158 4.11 26.41 8.27
C SER A 158 4.87 25.86 7.05
N GLN A 159 5.82 24.95 7.26
CA GLN A 159 6.68 24.38 6.22
C GLN A 159 6.12 23.08 5.63
N ILE A 160 5.01 22.53 6.15
CA ILE A 160 4.40 21.34 5.53
C ILE A 160 4.16 21.56 4.03
N PRO A 161 4.53 20.57 3.18
CA PRO A 161 4.27 20.64 1.74
C PRO A 161 2.82 20.98 1.44
N ARG A 162 2.60 21.98 0.58
CA ARG A 162 1.26 22.54 0.30
C ARG A 162 0.27 21.49 -0.21
N HIS A 163 0.76 20.47 -0.92
CA HIS A 163 -0.06 19.39 -1.47
C HIS A 163 -0.59 18.43 -0.38
N ILE A 164 0.11 18.31 0.76
CA ILE A 164 -0.33 17.56 1.95
C ILE A 164 -1.30 18.40 2.78
N GLY A 165 -1.05 19.71 2.90
CA GLY A 165 -1.78 20.60 3.81
C GLY A 165 -3.32 20.60 3.63
N THR A 166 -3.82 20.37 2.41
CA THR A 166 -5.27 20.28 2.15
C THR A 166 -5.89 18.98 2.65
N GLN A 167 -5.10 17.92 2.80
CA GLN A 167 -5.54 16.59 3.24
C GLN A 167 -5.59 16.46 4.77
N LEU A 168 -4.83 17.29 5.50
CA LEU A 168 -4.65 17.19 6.96
C LEU A 168 -5.92 17.32 7.81
N LYS A 169 -7.02 17.84 7.23
CA LYS A 169 -8.30 17.99 7.95
C LYS A 169 -8.99 16.67 8.26
N HIS A 170 -8.65 15.59 7.54
CA HIS A 170 -9.26 14.27 7.67
C HIS A 170 -8.21 13.20 7.94
N THR A 171 -7.11 13.60 8.57
CA THR A 171 -5.93 12.77 8.80
C THR A 171 -5.94 12.24 10.22
N LYS A 172 -6.09 10.92 10.33
CA LYS A 172 -5.94 10.16 11.57
C LYS A 172 -4.47 10.05 12.00
N CYS A 173 -3.59 9.83 11.03
CA CYS A 173 -2.14 9.72 11.24
C CYS A 173 -1.41 10.19 9.98
N LEU A 174 -0.42 11.07 10.17
CA LEU A 174 0.57 11.44 9.17
C LEU A 174 1.91 10.84 9.60
N VAL A 175 2.64 10.26 8.65
CA VAL A 175 4.04 9.87 8.80
C VAL A 175 4.80 10.56 7.67
N LEU A 176 5.81 11.36 8.01
CA LEU A 176 6.71 12.02 7.07
C LEU A 176 8.06 11.31 7.11
N ASP A 177 8.76 11.22 5.99
CA ASP A 177 10.18 10.87 6.00
C ASP A 177 10.97 12.12 6.43
N PRO A 178 11.81 12.05 7.46
CA PRO A 178 12.62 13.19 7.89
C PRO A 178 13.67 13.63 6.85
N GLN A 179 14.02 12.79 5.87
CA GLN A 179 15.03 13.14 4.86
C GLN A 179 14.44 13.55 3.50
N ASP A 180 13.15 13.32 3.27
CA ASP A 180 12.53 13.56 1.98
C ASP A 180 11.08 14.07 2.16
N GLU A 181 10.84 15.32 1.78
CA GLU A 181 9.53 15.96 1.91
C GLU A 181 8.45 15.35 1.02
N ASP A 182 8.86 14.62 -0.03
CA ASP A 182 7.96 13.94 -0.95
C ASP A 182 7.56 12.54 -0.46
N ASN A 183 8.23 12.01 0.56
CA ASN A 183 7.93 10.68 1.12
C ASN A 183 7.03 10.80 2.37
N TYR A 184 5.80 10.27 2.28
CA TYR A 184 4.83 10.32 3.37
C TYR A 184 3.75 9.24 3.31
N PHE A 185 3.13 8.98 4.48
CA PHE A 185 1.89 8.23 4.65
C PHE A 185 0.81 9.09 5.30
N ILE A 186 -0.39 9.05 4.74
CA ILE A 186 -1.60 9.66 5.30
C ILE A 186 -2.64 8.57 5.52
N PHE A 187 -2.89 8.26 6.79
CA PHE A 187 -4.05 7.49 7.22
C PHE A 187 -5.23 8.44 7.41
N LYS A 188 -6.29 8.24 6.66
CA LYS A 188 -7.51 9.05 6.74
C LYS A 188 -8.50 8.46 7.74
N ASP A 189 -9.39 9.30 8.26
CA ASP A 189 -10.39 8.87 9.25
C ASP A 189 -11.35 7.77 8.74
N ASN A 190 -11.56 7.72 7.43
CA ASN A 190 -12.37 6.71 6.76
C ASN A 190 -11.64 5.37 6.54
N GLY A 191 -10.42 5.22 7.07
CA GLY A 191 -9.59 4.02 6.91
C GLY A 191 -8.81 3.95 5.60
N SER A 192 -8.99 4.92 4.68
CA SER A 192 -8.17 4.95 3.46
C SER A 192 -6.74 5.40 3.77
N LEU A 193 -5.80 4.83 3.02
CA LEU A 193 -4.38 5.18 3.05
C LEU A 193 -4.04 5.92 1.76
N THR A 194 -3.28 7.00 1.87
CA THR A 194 -2.64 7.67 0.74
C THR A 194 -1.17 7.78 1.07
N TRP A 195 -0.30 7.40 0.13
CA TRP A 195 1.14 7.52 0.29
C TRP A 195 1.74 8.15 -0.96
N GLN A 196 2.91 8.73 -0.77
CA GLN A 196 3.83 9.10 -1.82
C GLN A 196 5.19 8.69 -1.30
N VAL A 197 5.90 7.89 -2.08
CA VAL A 197 7.19 7.30 -1.75
C VAL A 197 7.92 7.08 -3.07
N ASN A 198 9.24 7.04 -3.05
CA ASN A 198 10.04 6.68 -4.24
C ASN A 198 9.59 5.32 -4.84
N ASP A 199 9.75 5.15 -6.16
CA ASP A 199 9.25 4.01 -6.95
C ASP A 199 9.64 2.65 -6.34
N ASP A 200 10.84 2.54 -5.76
CA ASP A 200 11.32 1.30 -5.13
C ASP A 200 10.43 0.85 -3.97
N PHE A 201 9.90 1.79 -3.17
CA PHE A 201 9.04 1.47 -2.04
C PHE A 201 7.63 1.07 -2.49
N ASP A 202 7.12 1.66 -3.59
CA ASP A 202 5.81 1.27 -4.13
C ASP A 202 5.84 -0.21 -4.56
N ASP A 203 6.99 -0.70 -5.03
CA ASP A 203 7.19 -2.13 -5.32
C ASP A 203 7.15 -3.00 -4.04
N ASP A 204 7.54 -2.49 -2.86
CA ASP A 204 7.57 -3.27 -1.60
C ASP A 204 6.28 -3.20 -0.77
N ILE A 205 5.52 -2.09 -0.80
CA ILE A 205 4.13 -2.08 -0.29
C ILE A 205 3.23 -2.89 -1.20
N ASN A 206 3.49 -2.84 -2.50
CA ASN A 206 2.80 -3.67 -3.48
C ASN A 206 3.59 -4.95 -3.78
N GLU A 207 4.52 -5.40 -2.92
CA GLU A 207 5.11 -6.76 -2.94
C GLU A 207 3.98 -7.69 -2.49
N LYS A 208 3.02 -7.81 -3.39
CA LYS A 208 1.96 -8.77 -3.34
C LYS A 208 2.69 -10.10 -3.32
N ASP A 209 2.39 -10.88 -2.29
CA ASP A 209 2.56 -12.31 -2.32
C ASP A 209 2.20 -12.76 -3.76
N ASP A 210 3.05 -13.48 -4.47
CA ASP A 210 2.79 -13.88 -5.88
C ASP A 210 1.44 -14.63 -6.05
N ASN A 211 0.81 -14.98 -4.92
CA ASN A 211 -0.54 -15.53 -4.76
C ASN A 211 -1.68 -14.52 -4.49
N ASP A 212 -1.45 -13.31 -3.99
CA ASP A 212 -2.51 -12.37 -3.59
C ASP A 212 -3.13 -11.59 -4.75
N ASP A 213 -2.53 -11.66 -5.95
CA ASP A 213 -3.10 -11.08 -7.17
C ASP A 213 -4.03 -12.00 -7.95
N ILE A 214 -4.36 -13.17 -7.39
CA ILE A 214 -5.29 -14.11 -7.99
C ILE A 214 -6.72 -13.66 -7.66
N ILE A 215 -7.37 -13.00 -8.62
CA ILE A 215 -8.79 -12.63 -8.52
C ILE A 215 -9.64 -13.53 -9.40
N TYR A 216 -10.82 -13.91 -8.92
CA TYR A 216 -11.81 -14.66 -9.71
C TYR A 216 -12.79 -13.71 -10.38
N ILE A 217 -12.68 -13.57 -11.70
CA ILE A 217 -13.51 -12.67 -12.52
C ILE A 217 -14.37 -13.45 -13.51
N ASN A 218 -15.55 -12.92 -13.83
CA ASN A 218 -16.35 -13.45 -14.94
C ASN A 218 -15.62 -13.20 -16.28
N PRO A 219 -15.37 -14.23 -17.11
CA PRO A 219 -14.62 -14.08 -18.35
C PRO A 219 -15.25 -13.04 -19.30
N GLN A 220 -16.58 -12.88 -19.29
CA GLN A 220 -17.31 -11.89 -20.11
C GLN A 220 -16.94 -10.43 -19.79
N ARG A 221 -16.33 -10.16 -18.63
CA ARG A 221 -15.87 -8.82 -18.24
C ARG A 221 -14.44 -8.51 -18.69
N VAL A 222 -13.73 -9.49 -19.25
CA VAL A 222 -12.33 -9.33 -19.69
C VAL A 222 -12.28 -9.08 -21.19
N ARG A 223 -11.61 -8.00 -21.60
CA ARG A 223 -11.48 -7.61 -23.01
C ARG A 223 -10.24 -8.26 -23.65
N TYR A 224 -10.30 -8.51 -24.95
CA TYR A 224 -9.16 -9.01 -25.71
C TYR A 224 -8.20 -7.88 -26.11
N THR A 225 -6.89 -8.09 -25.97
CA THR A 225 -5.86 -7.16 -26.48
C THR A 225 -5.51 -7.36 -27.96
N GLN A 226 -6.12 -8.35 -28.62
CA GLN A 226 -5.85 -8.69 -30.02
C GLN A 226 -7.16 -8.94 -30.77
N ILE A 227 -7.22 -8.47 -32.02
CA ILE A 227 -8.36 -8.69 -32.94
C ILE A 227 -8.38 -10.07 -33.57
N SER A 228 -7.30 -10.84 -33.44
CA SER A 228 -7.23 -12.20 -33.95
C SER A 228 -6.28 -13.06 -33.16
N ILE A 229 -6.58 -14.35 -33.06
CA ILE A 229 -5.78 -15.35 -32.34
C ILE A 229 -5.40 -16.53 -33.23
N SER A 230 -4.39 -17.29 -32.81
CA SER A 230 -4.06 -18.57 -33.44
C SER A 230 -5.03 -19.66 -32.97
N PRO A 231 -5.43 -20.61 -33.84
CA PRO A 231 -6.31 -21.73 -33.46
C PRO A 231 -5.62 -22.77 -32.57
N ARG A 232 -4.33 -22.62 -32.29
CA ARG A 232 -3.54 -23.55 -31.47
C ARG A 232 -2.72 -22.84 -30.41
N PHE A 233 -2.49 -23.52 -29.30
CA PHE A 233 -1.55 -23.15 -28.25
C PHE A 233 -0.11 -23.51 -28.64
N ARG A 234 0.86 -23.03 -27.85
CA ARG A 234 2.29 -23.30 -28.11
C ARG A 234 2.65 -24.78 -27.97
N ASN A 235 1.92 -25.52 -27.13
CA ASN A 235 2.06 -26.97 -26.95
C ASN A 235 1.39 -27.79 -28.07
N GLY A 236 0.77 -27.15 -29.07
CA GLY A 236 0.12 -27.82 -30.20
C GLY A 236 -1.37 -28.14 -30.01
N GLN A 237 -1.90 -28.08 -28.78
CA GLN A 237 -3.33 -28.25 -28.49
C GLN A 237 -4.16 -27.19 -29.21
N SER A 238 -5.31 -27.55 -29.78
CA SER A 238 -6.23 -26.57 -30.38
C SER A 238 -7.01 -25.83 -29.29
N ILE A 239 -7.36 -24.57 -29.56
CA ILE A 239 -8.25 -23.80 -28.65
C ILE A 239 -9.64 -24.45 -28.56
N GLU A 240 -10.08 -25.09 -29.65
CA GLU A 240 -11.35 -25.80 -29.71
C GLU A 240 -11.37 -27.05 -28.83
N GLN A 241 -10.26 -27.80 -28.77
CA GLN A 241 -10.15 -28.94 -27.87
C GLN A 241 -10.25 -28.48 -26.42
N LEU A 242 -9.51 -27.44 -26.03
CA LEU A 242 -9.57 -26.92 -24.66
C LEU A 242 -10.96 -26.37 -24.32
N ARG A 243 -11.63 -25.68 -25.24
CA ARG A 243 -13.02 -25.22 -25.07
C ARG A 243 -13.94 -26.42 -24.80
N GLN A 244 -13.83 -27.49 -25.59
CA GLN A 244 -14.65 -28.69 -25.41
C GLN A 244 -14.34 -29.41 -24.10
N ASP A 245 -13.06 -29.55 -23.73
CA ASP A 245 -12.61 -30.17 -22.47
C ASP A 245 -13.10 -29.39 -21.23
N LEU A 246 -13.25 -28.07 -21.35
CA LEU A 246 -13.83 -27.22 -20.31
C LEU A 246 -15.35 -27.39 -20.19
N GLU A 247 -16.05 -27.50 -21.33
CA GLU A 247 -17.50 -27.69 -21.35
C GLU A 247 -17.94 -29.06 -20.84
N ASP A 248 -17.22 -30.11 -21.20
CA ASP A 248 -17.53 -31.48 -20.76
C ASP A 248 -16.99 -31.80 -19.35
N GLY A 249 -16.18 -30.91 -18.78
CA GLY A 249 -15.59 -31.05 -17.44
C GLY A 249 -14.37 -31.97 -17.40
N THR A 250 -13.79 -32.34 -18.54
CA THR A 250 -12.53 -33.09 -18.64
C THR A 250 -11.35 -32.29 -18.08
N THR A 251 -11.37 -30.97 -18.21
CA THR A 251 -10.37 -30.05 -17.63
C THR A 251 -11.03 -29.05 -16.70
N ASN A 252 -10.48 -28.88 -15.49
CA ASN A 252 -10.95 -27.83 -14.57
C ASN A 252 -10.34 -26.47 -14.94
N VAL A 253 -11.08 -25.39 -14.72
CA VAL A 253 -10.59 -24.01 -14.88
C VAL A 253 -9.26 -23.77 -14.13
N ASP A 254 -9.11 -24.32 -12.92
CA ASP A 254 -7.90 -24.16 -12.11
C ASP A 254 -6.70 -24.99 -12.63
N GLU A 255 -6.93 -25.95 -13.53
CA GLU A 255 -5.87 -26.73 -14.21
C GLU A 255 -5.31 -26.01 -15.44
N VAL A 256 -6.06 -25.04 -15.98
CA VAL A 256 -5.61 -24.20 -17.08
C VAL A 256 -4.69 -23.11 -16.54
N SER A 257 -3.58 -22.84 -17.24
CA SER A 257 -2.66 -21.77 -16.80
C SER A 257 -3.41 -20.43 -16.68
N MET A 258 -3.22 -19.78 -15.54
CA MET A 258 -3.86 -18.51 -15.21
C MET A 258 -3.67 -17.44 -16.29
N ILE A 259 -4.72 -16.63 -16.49
CA ILE A 259 -4.66 -15.51 -17.43
C ILE A 259 -4.04 -14.30 -16.75
N SER A 260 -3.07 -13.69 -17.44
CA SER A 260 -2.55 -12.38 -17.06
C SER A 260 -3.46 -11.27 -17.60
N VAL A 261 -3.88 -10.35 -16.74
CA VAL A 261 -4.72 -9.21 -17.10
C VAL A 261 -4.10 -7.88 -16.70
N VAL A 262 -4.41 -6.83 -17.44
CA VAL A 262 -4.05 -5.44 -17.10
C VAL A 262 -5.32 -4.65 -16.82
N ARG A 263 -5.36 -3.92 -15.70
CA ARG A 263 -6.43 -2.98 -15.38
C ARG A 263 -6.07 -1.57 -15.89
N THR A 264 -6.96 -0.94 -16.64
CA THR A 264 -6.80 0.46 -17.06
C THR A 264 -7.28 1.41 -15.96
N ARG A 265 -6.89 2.69 -16.04
CA ARG A 265 -7.40 3.73 -15.13
C ARG A 265 -8.93 3.88 -15.20
N SER A 266 -9.54 3.56 -16.33
CA SER A 266 -11.00 3.52 -16.52
C SER A 266 -11.69 2.27 -15.97
N GLY A 267 -10.95 1.37 -15.28
CA GLY A 267 -11.49 0.15 -14.70
C GLY A 267 -11.71 -1.01 -15.68
N ASN A 268 -11.37 -0.85 -16.96
CA ASN A 268 -11.43 -1.93 -17.93
C ASN A 268 -10.32 -2.95 -17.69
N ILE A 269 -10.62 -4.23 -17.89
CA ILE A 269 -9.69 -5.34 -17.66
C ILE A 269 -9.39 -5.98 -19.02
N TRP A 270 -8.11 -6.09 -19.36
CA TRP A 270 -7.65 -6.54 -20.67
C TRP A 270 -6.73 -7.75 -20.52
N SER A 271 -7.00 -8.83 -21.27
CA SER A 271 -6.20 -10.05 -21.23
C SER A 271 -4.95 -9.96 -22.09
N LEU A 272 -3.83 -10.44 -21.54
CA LEU A 272 -2.60 -10.69 -22.31
C LEU A 272 -2.59 -12.09 -22.94
N ASP A 273 -3.50 -12.97 -22.52
CA ASP A 273 -3.61 -14.39 -22.91
C ASP A 273 -4.90 -14.68 -23.71
N ASN A 274 -5.13 -13.92 -24.78
CA ASN A 274 -6.38 -13.93 -25.56
C ASN A 274 -6.89 -15.31 -26.01
N ARG A 275 -6.00 -16.29 -26.25
CA ARG A 275 -6.42 -17.66 -26.62
C ARG A 275 -7.12 -18.40 -25.48
N ARG A 276 -6.60 -18.27 -24.25
CA ARG A 276 -7.23 -18.90 -23.07
C ARG A 276 -8.54 -18.18 -22.76
N LEU A 277 -8.52 -16.85 -22.81
CA LEU A 277 -9.72 -16.05 -22.64
C LEU A 277 -10.82 -16.48 -23.63
N TRP A 278 -10.46 -16.71 -24.90
CA TRP A 278 -11.41 -17.21 -25.91
C TRP A 278 -12.07 -18.53 -25.50
N CYS A 279 -11.29 -19.50 -25.01
CA CYS A 279 -11.83 -20.78 -24.56
C CYS A 279 -12.83 -20.57 -23.41
N PHE A 280 -12.53 -19.69 -22.46
CA PHE A 280 -13.41 -19.38 -21.35
C PHE A 280 -14.68 -18.60 -21.74
N HIS A 281 -14.63 -17.72 -22.74
CA HIS A 281 -15.83 -17.04 -23.22
C HIS A 281 -16.81 -17.98 -23.94
N HIS A 282 -16.28 -18.99 -24.63
CA HIS A 282 -17.06 -19.89 -25.50
C HIS A 282 -17.37 -21.24 -24.84
N ALA A 283 -16.95 -21.43 -23.58
CA ALA A 283 -17.42 -22.53 -22.75
C ALA A 283 -18.65 -22.08 -21.97
N SER A 284 -19.79 -22.68 -22.26
CA SER A 284 -21.11 -22.27 -21.74
C SER A 284 -21.28 -22.41 -20.22
N ASN A 285 -20.43 -23.17 -19.56
CA ASN A 285 -20.50 -23.53 -18.13
C ASN A 285 -19.51 -22.76 -17.23
N ILE A 286 -18.84 -21.71 -17.73
CA ILE A 286 -17.83 -20.96 -16.97
C ILE A 286 -18.33 -19.56 -16.60
N ASP A 287 -18.54 -19.33 -15.31
CA ASP A 287 -18.95 -18.03 -14.76
C ASP A 287 -17.80 -17.26 -14.10
N ARG A 288 -16.70 -17.93 -13.74
CA ARG A 288 -15.53 -17.34 -13.08
C ARG A 288 -14.23 -18.02 -13.51
N ILE A 289 -13.17 -17.21 -13.67
CA ILE A 289 -11.81 -17.65 -13.99
C ILE A 289 -10.81 -16.99 -13.05
N PRO A 290 -9.76 -17.71 -12.60
CA PRO A 290 -8.65 -17.10 -11.89
C PRO A 290 -7.82 -16.27 -12.89
N VAL A 291 -7.56 -15.02 -12.53
CA VAL A 291 -6.69 -14.12 -13.29
C VAL A 291 -5.65 -13.49 -12.37
N ARG A 292 -4.45 -13.29 -12.91
CA ARG A 292 -3.38 -12.52 -12.29
C ARG A 292 -3.41 -11.10 -12.84
N VAL A 293 -3.56 -10.11 -11.97
CA VAL A 293 -3.42 -8.71 -12.37
C VAL A 293 -1.93 -8.39 -12.56
N ILE A 294 -1.58 -7.71 -13.64
CA ILE A 294 -0.23 -7.22 -13.90
C ILE A 294 -0.24 -5.70 -13.82
N ASP A 295 0.49 -5.16 -12.85
CA ASP A 295 0.61 -3.72 -12.64
C ASP A 295 1.53 -3.08 -13.68
N LYS A 296 2.70 -3.71 -13.92
CA LYS A 296 3.66 -3.26 -14.93
C LYS A 296 3.19 -3.59 -16.34
N ARG A 297 2.53 -2.63 -16.98
CA ARG A 297 2.01 -2.77 -18.35
C ARG A 297 3.16 -3.02 -19.34
N PRO A 298 3.04 -4.01 -20.25
CA PRO A 298 3.98 -4.15 -21.34
C PRO A 298 4.03 -2.87 -22.20
N SER A 299 5.21 -2.48 -22.66
CA SER A 299 5.40 -1.24 -23.45
C SER A 299 4.53 -1.15 -24.72
N TRP A 300 4.14 -2.29 -25.27
CA TRP A 300 3.25 -2.37 -26.44
C TRP A 300 1.76 -2.24 -26.12
N PHE A 301 1.35 -2.29 -24.85
CA PHE A 301 -0.04 -2.44 -24.42
C PHE A 301 -0.92 -1.29 -24.90
N ASN A 302 -0.55 -0.05 -24.59
CA ASN A 302 -1.33 1.15 -24.95
C ASN A 302 -1.52 1.24 -26.48
N ASN A 303 -0.44 1.04 -27.24
CA ASN A 303 -0.46 1.06 -28.71
C ASN A 303 -1.39 -0.01 -29.32
N ARG A 304 -1.66 -1.12 -28.62
CA ARG A 304 -2.61 -2.14 -29.09
C ARG A 304 -4.04 -1.76 -28.77
N ILE A 305 -4.33 -1.34 -27.54
CA ILE A 305 -5.70 -1.00 -27.14
C ILE A 305 -6.21 0.25 -27.87
N GLU A 306 -5.36 1.22 -28.20
CA GLU A 306 -5.75 2.41 -28.98
C GLU A 306 -6.20 2.08 -30.41
N LYS A 307 -5.72 0.97 -30.98
CA LYS A 307 -6.16 0.47 -32.29
C LYS A 307 -7.53 -0.20 -32.23
N ILE A 308 -7.97 -0.57 -31.02
CA ILE A 308 -9.27 -1.16 -30.74
C ILE A 308 -10.22 -0.03 -30.36
N LYS A 309 -10.69 0.71 -31.36
CA LYS A 309 -11.58 1.87 -31.14
C LYS A 309 -13.06 1.51 -31.05
N LYS A 310 -13.42 0.27 -31.38
CA LYS A 310 -14.80 -0.21 -31.46
C LYS A 310 -14.91 -1.61 -30.86
N PRO A 311 -16.10 -2.00 -30.37
CA PRO A 311 -16.42 -3.39 -30.14
C PRO A 311 -16.05 -4.22 -31.37
N PHE A 312 -15.44 -5.38 -31.13
CA PHE A 312 -15.05 -6.29 -32.18
C PHE A 312 -15.22 -7.72 -31.69
N GLU A 313 -15.55 -8.63 -32.60
CA GLU A 313 -15.32 -10.05 -32.36
C GLU A 313 -13.88 -10.42 -32.64
N ILE A 314 -13.35 -11.22 -31.75
CA ILE A 314 -12.04 -11.82 -31.93
C ILE A 314 -12.11 -12.89 -33.04
N ARG A 315 -11.26 -12.73 -34.06
CA ARG A 315 -11.21 -13.68 -35.17
C ARG A 315 -10.22 -14.82 -34.89
N VAL A 316 -10.68 -16.07 -34.95
CA VAL A 316 -9.77 -17.23 -34.97
C VAL A 316 -9.15 -17.35 -36.37
N ARG A 317 -7.82 -17.31 -36.46
CA ARG A 317 -7.15 -17.36 -37.77
C ARG A 317 -7.33 -18.74 -38.42
N GLY A 318 -7.88 -18.76 -39.62
CA GLY A 318 -8.02 -19.98 -40.43
C GLY A 318 -9.31 -20.75 -40.20
N SER A 319 -10.24 -20.29 -39.35
CA SER A 319 -11.60 -20.80 -39.35
C SER A 319 -12.38 -20.16 -40.50
N SER A 320 -13.17 -20.97 -41.21
CA SER A 320 -14.07 -20.53 -42.29
C SER A 320 -15.46 -20.14 -41.78
N GLU A 321 -15.70 -20.22 -40.47
CA GLU A 321 -16.98 -19.92 -39.85
C GLU A 321 -17.20 -18.41 -39.70
N GLU A 322 -18.40 -17.99 -40.09
CA GLU A 322 -18.90 -16.62 -40.04
C GLU A 322 -19.00 -16.12 -38.59
N THR A 323 -18.58 -14.88 -38.38
CA THR A 323 -18.55 -14.15 -37.10
C THR A 323 -19.95 -13.97 -36.50
N GLU A 324 -20.16 -14.41 -35.25
CA GLU A 324 -21.36 -14.14 -34.45
C GLU A 324 -21.23 -12.83 -33.65
N HIS A 325 -22.21 -11.93 -33.78
CA HIS A 325 -22.10 -10.54 -33.32
C HIS A 325 -22.28 -10.37 -31.78
N TYR A 326 -21.29 -9.84 -31.06
CA TYR A 326 -21.42 -9.55 -29.61
C TYR A 326 -21.89 -8.11 -29.38
N SER A 327 -23.12 -7.91 -28.90
CA SER A 327 -23.64 -6.59 -28.51
C SER A 327 -23.26 -6.24 -27.07
N ASP A 328 -22.79 -5.02 -26.85
CA ASP A 328 -22.42 -4.49 -25.53
C ASP A 328 -23.58 -4.64 -24.52
N VAL A 329 -23.27 -5.21 -23.36
CA VAL A 329 -24.08 -5.10 -22.15
C VAL A 329 -23.56 -3.89 -21.37
N ASP A 330 -24.46 -2.92 -21.19
CA ASP A 330 -24.36 -1.66 -20.44
C ASP A 330 -23.46 -0.55 -20.96
N GLY A 331 -24.13 0.43 -21.56
CA GLY A 331 -23.62 1.74 -21.94
C GLY A 331 -23.50 2.69 -20.76
N SER A 332 -22.38 3.41 -20.73
CA SER A 332 -22.26 4.76 -20.21
C SER A 332 -20.98 5.34 -20.82
N SER A 333 -21.14 6.01 -21.97
CA SER A 333 -20.10 6.78 -22.61
C SER A 333 -20.54 8.24 -22.69
N ASP A 334 -20.29 8.98 -21.62
CA ASP A 334 -20.14 10.44 -21.71
C ASP A 334 -18.66 10.71 -22.02
N TRP A 335 -18.37 10.93 -23.30
CA TRP A 335 -17.06 11.36 -23.80
C TRP A 335 -17.28 12.60 -24.66
N SER A 336 -17.32 13.77 -24.01
CA SER A 336 -17.05 15.04 -24.67
C SER A 336 -16.43 16.04 -23.70
N GLY A 337 -15.25 16.55 -24.07
CA GLY A 337 -14.66 17.77 -23.54
C GLY A 337 -13.54 17.53 -22.54
N TYR A 338 -12.29 17.70 -22.97
CA TYR A 338 -11.48 18.88 -22.65
C TYR A 338 -10.27 18.90 -23.59
N ASP A 339 -10.17 19.99 -24.35
CA ASP A 339 -8.91 20.50 -24.92
C ASP A 339 -8.02 21.05 -23.80
#